data_AF-A0A392MIA7-F1
#
_entry.id   AF-A0A392MIA7-F1
#
_cell.length_a   1.000
_cell.length_b   1.000
_cell.length_c   1.000
_cell.angle_alpha   90.00
_cell.angle_beta   90.00
_cell.angle_gamma   90.00
#
_symmetry.space_group_name_H-M   'P 1'
#
loop_
_entity.id
_entity.type
_entity.pdbx_description
1 polymer ?
#
loop_
_entity_poly.entity_id
_entity_poly.type
_entity_poly.pdbx_seq_one_letter_code
_entity_poly.pdbx_strand_id
1 'polypeptide(L)'
;MGGTSAAPKTLRLFVPYWIVNDSSLPLAYRLVEVEPFENAERDSALLSRVKSAKTAFKNPISSLDRRYFSSRSNNLQVLEVIEDSSPFPSMLSPQDYTGRSGGTMFQSQKDTYLSPRLGISVSMRYSEVYSPGISLLELENKERIDVKAFKSEGSYYKLSALLKMTSDRTKVVQFQPYTMFTNRVGCSLCLQQCDTQSVVWIHPTDPPKPFEWQSSAKVELLKLRIDGYKWSTPFSVSYEGVMRVSLKKDVGDETMQLRIAVRSGAKKSRFEVVFRLNSLSSPY
;
A
#
# COMPACT_ATOMS: atom_id res chain seq x y z
N MET A 1 -29.91 22.55 -55.57
CA MET A 1 -29.12 21.46 -54.96
C MET A 1 -28.37 22.03 -53.78
N GLY A 2 -28.63 21.55 -52.56
CA GLY A 2 -28.00 22.07 -51.35
C GLY A 2 -28.08 21.05 -50.22
N GLY A 3 -27.35 19.94 -50.37
CA GLY A 3 -27.22 18.93 -49.33
C GLY A 3 -26.13 19.36 -48.36
N THR A 4 -26.51 19.84 -47.18
CA THR A 4 -25.59 20.03 -46.06
C THR A 4 -25.17 18.65 -45.55
N SER A 5 -24.05 18.14 -46.07
CA SER A 5 -23.36 16.98 -45.51
C SER A 5 -22.70 17.39 -44.19
N ALA A 6 -23.48 17.38 -43.11
CA ALA A 6 -22.91 17.45 -41.77
C ALA A 6 -22.32 16.07 -41.46
N ALA A 7 -20.99 15.98 -41.40
CA ALA A 7 -20.30 14.76 -41.00
C ALA A 7 -20.81 14.32 -39.60
N PRO A 8 -21.08 13.01 -39.38
CA PRO A 8 -21.53 12.53 -38.09
C PRO A 8 -20.49 12.85 -37.01
N LYS A 9 -20.90 13.62 -36.00
CA LYS A 9 -20.08 13.88 -34.81
C LYS A 9 -20.18 12.66 -33.90
N THR A 10 -19.16 11.81 -33.91
CA THR A 10 -19.08 10.67 -32.99
C THR A 10 -18.69 11.16 -31.60
N LEU A 11 -19.61 11.07 -30.65
CA LEU A 11 -19.32 11.23 -29.22
C LEU A 11 -18.83 9.89 -28.65
N ARG A 12 -17.60 9.84 -28.14
CA ARG A 12 -17.10 8.67 -27.41
C ARG A 12 -17.25 8.92 -25.92
N LEU A 13 -18.01 8.06 -25.24
CA LEU A 13 -18.15 8.06 -23.79
C LEU A 13 -17.17 7.04 -23.21
N PHE A 14 -16.33 7.50 -22.30
CA PHE A 14 -15.25 6.69 -21.73
C PHE A 14 -15.55 6.31 -20.29
N VAL A 15 -15.02 5.16 -19.85
CA VAL A 15 -15.15 4.67 -18.47
C VAL A 15 -14.34 5.58 -17.55
N PRO A 16 -14.98 6.33 -16.64
CA PRO A 16 -14.25 7.17 -15.71
C PRO A 16 -13.58 6.33 -14.63
N TYR A 17 -12.47 6.85 -14.12
CA TYR A 17 -11.80 6.38 -12.93
C TYR A 17 -12.23 7.22 -11.74
N TRP A 18 -12.52 6.58 -10.63
CA TRP A 18 -12.89 7.24 -9.38
C TRP A 18 -11.84 6.95 -8.34
N ILE A 19 -11.33 7.97 -7.66
CA ILE A 19 -10.41 7.79 -6.53
C ILE A 19 -11.22 7.86 -5.25
N VAL A 20 -11.09 6.83 -4.42
CA VAL A 20 -11.75 6.73 -3.11
C VAL A 20 -10.70 6.51 -2.02
N ASN A 21 -10.76 7.33 -0.98
CA ASN A 21 -9.91 7.23 0.19
C ASN A 21 -10.64 6.58 1.37
N ASP A 22 -10.45 5.27 1.54
CA ASP A 22 -10.98 4.51 2.68
C ASP A 22 -9.93 4.36 3.80
N SER A 23 -8.84 5.12 3.75
CA SER A 23 -7.72 4.97 4.69
C SER A 23 -7.88 5.75 5.99
N SER A 24 -8.85 6.68 6.08
CA SER A 24 -8.99 7.69 7.15
C SER A 24 -7.78 8.63 7.31
N LEU A 25 -6.77 8.52 6.43
CA LEU A 25 -5.61 9.39 6.41
C LEU A 25 -5.85 10.53 5.41
N PRO A 26 -5.35 11.76 5.69
CA PRO A 26 -5.41 12.85 4.72
C PRO A 26 -4.39 12.59 3.61
N LEU A 27 -4.87 12.14 2.45
CA LEU A 27 -4.03 11.84 1.28
C LEU A 27 -4.09 12.97 0.25
N ALA A 28 -3.06 13.04 -0.59
CA ALA A 28 -3.07 13.82 -1.82
C ALA A 28 -2.62 12.94 -2.98
N TYR A 29 -3.14 13.21 -4.17
CA TYR A 29 -2.88 12.40 -5.35
C TYR A 29 -2.31 13.25 -6.49
N ARG A 30 -1.46 12.62 -7.29
CA ARG A 30 -0.95 13.20 -8.54
C ARG A 30 -1.16 12.20 -9.66
N LEU A 31 -1.71 12.67 -10.76
CA LEU A 31 -1.66 11.94 -12.00
C LEU A 31 -0.28 12.15 -12.61
N VAL A 32 0.39 11.06 -12.96
CA VAL A 32 1.78 11.08 -13.40
C VAL A 32 1.96 10.24 -14.66
N GLU A 33 2.90 10.65 -15.49
CA GLU A 33 3.45 9.79 -16.52
C GLU A 33 4.50 8.85 -15.88
N VAL A 34 4.41 7.56 -16.15
CA VAL A 34 5.30 6.51 -15.63
C VAL A 34 6.01 5.79 -16.76
N GLU A 35 7.20 5.26 -16.49
CA GLU A 35 7.89 4.41 -17.46
C GLU A 35 7.10 3.10 -17.69
N PRO A 36 6.89 2.67 -18.96
CA PRO A 36 6.25 1.39 -19.24
C PRO A 36 7.04 0.22 -18.65
N PHE A 37 6.33 -0.68 -17.99
CA PHE A 37 6.91 -1.90 -17.41
C PHE A 37 7.15 -2.97 -18.50
N GLU A 38 8.12 -2.77 -19.39
CA GLU A 38 8.50 -3.77 -20.42
C GLU A 38 9.88 -4.42 -20.20
N ASN A 39 10.67 -3.99 -19.22
CA ASN A 39 12.08 -4.41 -19.09
C ASN A 39 12.42 -5.28 -17.86
N ALA A 40 11.48 -5.62 -16.98
CA ALA A 40 11.81 -6.36 -15.75
C ALA A 40 12.07 -7.86 -15.95
N GLU A 41 11.59 -8.47 -17.04
CA GLU A 41 11.81 -9.90 -17.28
C GLU A 41 13.25 -10.24 -17.70
N ARG A 42 13.93 -9.34 -18.44
CA ARG A 42 15.29 -9.60 -18.94
C ARG A 42 16.34 -9.67 -17.83
N ASP A 43 16.17 -8.90 -16.75
CA ASP A 43 17.11 -8.89 -15.62
C ASP A 43 16.82 -10.01 -14.60
N SER A 44 15.61 -10.57 -14.60
CA SER A 44 15.23 -11.68 -13.73
C SER A 44 15.80 -13.04 -14.21
N ALA A 45 16.01 -13.18 -15.53
CA ALA A 45 16.50 -14.40 -16.15
C ALA A 45 18.01 -14.65 -15.95
N LEU A 46 18.78 -13.62 -15.61
CA LEU A 46 20.23 -13.72 -15.42
C LEU A 46 20.66 -14.10 -13.98
N LEU A 47 19.74 -14.16 -13.03
CA LEU A 47 20.07 -14.36 -11.60
C LEU A 47 19.49 -15.63 -10.95
N SER A 48 18.80 -16.49 -11.70
CA SER A 48 18.10 -17.66 -11.14
C SER A 48 18.87 -18.99 -11.15
N ARG A 49 20.20 -18.99 -11.41
CA ARG A 49 20.99 -20.23 -11.44
C ARG A 49 21.91 -20.40 -10.22
N VAL A 50 21.36 -20.77 -9.07
CA VAL A 50 22.11 -21.51 -8.03
C VAL A 50 21.22 -22.59 -7.41
N LYS A 51 21.71 -23.84 -7.44
CA LYS A 51 21.06 -25.05 -6.91
C LYS A 51 21.30 -25.21 -5.39
N SER A 52 20.27 -25.74 -4.70
CA SER A 52 20.26 -26.58 -3.48
C SER A 52 20.93 -26.13 -2.18
N ALA A 53 20.15 -26.06 -1.08
CA ALA A 53 20.26 -26.91 0.14
C ALA A 53 19.51 -26.28 1.35
N LYS A 54 19.17 -27.13 2.32
CA LYS A 54 18.33 -26.92 3.53
C LYS A 54 18.72 -25.70 4.39
N THR A 55 17.71 -25.24 5.15
CA THR A 55 17.73 -24.29 6.30
C THR A 55 18.16 -22.84 6.02
N ALA A 56 17.19 -21.91 6.06
CA ALA A 56 17.39 -20.55 6.61
C ALA A 56 16.06 -19.77 6.65
N PHE A 57 15.70 -19.31 7.86
CA PHE A 57 15.06 -18.01 8.04
C PHE A 57 15.91 -16.96 7.31
N LYS A 58 15.46 -16.47 6.16
CA LYS A 58 15.98 -15.24 5.50
C LYS A 58 15.20 -15.01 4.21
N ASN A 59 14.11 -14.25 4.33
CA ASN A 59 13.68 -13.34 3.27
C ASN A 59 13.19 -12.07 3.97
N PRO A 60 14.08 -11.09 4.23
CA PRO A 60 13.60 -9.75 4.48
C PRO A 60 13.12 -9.19 3.14
N ILE A 61 11.80 -8.99 3.02
CA ILE A 61 11.16 -8.27 1.91
C ILE A 61 11.82 -6.89 1.68
N SER A 62 12.53 -6.35 2.68
CA SER A 62 13.19 -5.03 2.59
C SER A 62 14.32 -4.92 1.55
N SER A 63 14.88 -6.03 1.03
CA SER A 63 15.98 -5.93 0.04
C SER A 63 15.53 -5.85 -1.42
N LEU A 64 14.29 -6.29 -1.72
CA LEU A 64 13.67 -6.05 -3.03
C LEU A 64 13.16 -4.61 -3.09
N ASP A 65 12.43 -4.15 -2.07
CA ASP A 65 11.91 -2.78 -2.02
C ASP A 65 13.03 -1.73 -2.14
N ARG A 66 14.15 -1.91 -1.43
CA ARG A 66 15.24 -0.93 -1.48
C ARG A 66 15.84 -0.75 -2.87
N ARG A 67 15.89 -1.79 -3.72
CA ARG A 67 16.44 -1.63 -5.08
C ARG A 67 15.45 -1.05 -6.08
N TYR A 68 14.14 -1.23 -5.87
CA TYR A 68 13.11 -0.60 -6.70
C TYR A 68 12.84 0.87 -6.33
N PHE A 69 13.03 1.27 -5.06
CA PHE A 69 12.79 2.65 -4.61
C PHE A 69 14.03 3.58 -4.65
N SER A 70 15.24 3.03 -4.74
CA SER A 70 16.49 3.85 -4.72
C SER A 70 16.98 4.29 -6.11
N SER A 71 16.33 3.86 -7.18
CA SER A 71 16.68 4.26 -8.54
C SER A 71 15.57 5.12 -9.10
N ARG A 72 15.74 6.44 -9.04
CA ARG A 72 15.04 7.52 -9.77
C ARG A 72 13.50 7.42 -9.84
N SER A 73 12.83 8.48 -9.41
CA SER A 73 11.38 8.69 -9.58
C SER A 73 10.84 8.06 -10.88
N ASN A 74 10.12 6.94 -10.77
CA ASN A 74 9.37 6.34 -11.89
C ASN A 74 8.30 7.30 -12.45
N ASN A 75 8.13 8.48 -11.86
CA ASN A 75 7.29 9.57 -12.34
C ASN A 75 8.13 10.41 -13.31
N LEU A 76 7.88 10.25 -14.61
CA LEU A 76 8.50 11.03 -15.69
C LEU A 76 8.01 12.48 -15.68
N GLN A 77 6.71 12.69 -15.45
CA GLN A 77 6.08 14.00 -15.44
C GLN A 77 4.82 14.00 -14.56
N VAL A 78 4.54 15.12 -13.89
CA VAL A 78 3.24 15.35 -13.22
C VAL A 78 2.27 15.95 -14.24
N LEU A 79 1.13 15.28 -14.45
CA LEU A 79 0.10 15.69 -15.41
C LEU A 79 -1.00 16.50 -14.73
N GLU A 80 -1.38 16.13 -13.51
CA GLU A 80 -2.44 16.78 -12.74
C GLU A 80 -2.19 16.59 -11.23
N VAL A 81 -2.56 17.60 -10.43
CA VAL A 81 -2.59 17.51 -8.96
C VAL A 81 -4.05 17.41 -8.53
N ILE A 82 -4.36 16.38 -7.75
CA ILE A 82 -5.72 16.09 -7.31
C ILE A 82 -5.77 16.31 -5.81
N GLU A 83 -6.46 17.38 -5.41
CA GLU A 83 -6.68 17.68 -4.00
C GLU A 83 -7.94 17.00 -3.49
N ASP A 84 -7.77 15.94 -2.70
CA ASP A 84 -8.87 15.24 -2.02
C ASP A 84 -9.33 16.07 -0.81
N SER A 85 -10.13 17.09 -1.09
CA SER A 85 -10.67 18.03 -0.10
C SER A 85 -12.16 17.83 0.19
N SER A 86 -12.83 16.94 -0.54
CA SER A 86 -14.28 16.75 -0.50
C SER A 86 -14.65 15.34 -0.02
N PRO A 87 -15.83 15.14 0.59
CA PRO A 87 -16.31 13.80 0.93
C PRO A 87 -16.72 12.98 -0.31
N PHE A 88 -16.67 13.58 -1.51
CA PHE A 88 -17.02 12.94 -2.76
C PHE A 88 -15.77 12.41 -3.46
N PRO A 89 -15.82 11.21 -4.07
CA PRO A 89 -14.71 10.67 -4.83
C PRO A 89 -14.28 11.60 -5.97
N SER A 90 -12.98 11.67 -6.24
CA SER A 90 -12.45 12.44 -7.35
C SER A 90 -12.54 11.62 -8.65
N MET A 91 -13.18 12.18 -9.67
CA MET A 91 -13.32 11.53 -10.97
C MET A 91 -12.19 11.93 -11.92
N LEU A 92 -11.67 10.96 -12.66
CA LEU A 92 -10.61 11.09 -13.65
C LEU A 92 -11.02 10.49 -14.98
N SER A 93 -10.59 11.14 -16.06
CA SER A 93 -10.74 10.67 -17.44
C SER A 93 -9.35 10.41 -18.01
N PRO A 94 -8.78 9.20 -17.84
CA PRO A 94 -7.45 8.83 -18.36
C PRO A 94 -7.15 9.21 -19.81
N GLN A 95 -8.20 9.30 -20.62
CA GLN A 95 -8.10 9.48 -22.06
C GLN A 95 -7.73 10.91 -22.44
N ASP A 96 -8.04 11.88 -21.58
CA ASP A 96 -7.64 13.28 -21.76
C ASP A 96 -6.10 13.42 -21.78
N TYR A 97 -5.38 12.40 -21.29
CA TYR A 97 -3.93 12.38 -21.17
C TYR A 97 -3.22 11.53 -22.24
N THR A 98 -3.97 10.75 -23.02
CA THR A 98 -3.40 9.85 -24.06
C THR A 98 -2.78 10.56 -25.27
N GLY A 99 -3.05 11.86 -25.46
CA GLY A 99 -2.53 12.65 -26.59
C GLY A 99 -1.42 13.66 -26.24
N ARG A 100 -1.06 13.81 -24.95
CA ARG A 100 -0.07 14.82 -24.50
C ARG A 100 1.36 14.29 -24.40
N SER A 101 1.54 12.97 -24.22
CA SER A 101 2.85 12.34 -24.24
C SER A 101 3.12 11.81 -25.66
N GLY A 102 4.15 12.32 -26.33
CA GLY A 102 4.52 12.02 -27.72
C GLY A 102 5.01 10.60 -27.99
N GLY A 103 4.51 9.60 -27.26
CA GLY A 103 4.80 8.18 -27.48
C GLY A 103 3.89 7.56 -28.54
N THR A 104 4.47 6.73 -29.40
CA THR A 104 3.78 5.93 -30.41
C THR A 104 2.61 5.15 -29.82
N MET A 105 1.40 5.42 -30.33
CA MET A 105 0.22 4.64 -30.02
C MET A 105 0.38 3.24 -30.60
N PHE A 106 0.44 2.21 -29.76
CA PHE A 106 0.30 0.83 -30.22
C PHE A 106 -1.16 0.61 -30.65
N GLN A 107 -1.35 0.43 -31.96
CA GLN A 107 -2.65 0.09 -32.54
C GLN A 107 -2.91 -1.40 -32.39
N SER A 108 -3.98 -1.78 -31.71
CA SER A 108 -4.65 -3.05 -31.89
C SER A 108 -6.17 -2.81 -31.95
N GLN A 109 -6.87 -3.61 -32.75
CA GLN A 109 -8.16 -3.21 -33.34
C GLN A 109 -9.40 -3.41 -32.45
N LYS A 110 -9.27 -3.63 -31.14
CA LYS A 110 -10.44 -3.81 -30.26
C LYS A 110 -10.10 -3.37 -28.83
N ASP A 111 -11.00 -2.55 -28.29
CA ASP A 111 -11.09 -2.10 -26.91
C ASP A 111 -10.15 -0.95 -26.47
N THR A 112 -10.78 0.06 -25.90
CA THR A 112 -10.28 1.29 -25.27
C THR A 112 -8.92 1.14 -24.56
N TYR A 113 -7.82 1.62 -25.19
CA TYR A 113 -6.48 1.56 -24.58
C TYR A 113 -6.26 2.65 -23.54
N LEU A 114 -5.90 2.25 -22.33
CA LEU A 114 -5.22 3.11 -21.36
C LEU A 114 -3.74 3.17 -21.72
N SER A 115 -3.14 4.37 -21.67
CA SER A 115 -1.70 4.48 -21.86
C SER A 115 -1.00 3.70 -20.75
N PRO A 116 -0.05 2.78 -21.08
CA PRO A 116 0.72 2.06 -20.08
C PRO A 116 1.55 3.00 -19.20
N ARG A 117 1.76 4.23 -19.69
CA ARG A 117 2.47 5.31 -19.02
C ARG A 117 1.59 6.14 -18.10
N LEU A 118 0.28 5.93 -18.04
CA LEU A 118 -0.54 6.72 -17.11
C LEU A 118 -0.57 6.05 -15.74
N GLY A 119 -0.21 6.79 -14.70
CA GLY A 119 -0.23 6.29 -13.34
C GLY A 119 -0.72 7.31 -12.32
N ILE A 120 -0.99 6.80 -11.12
CA ILE A 120 -1.37 7.58 -9.95
C ILE A 120 -0.30 7.47 -8.88
N SER A 121 0.12 8.62 -8.37
CA SER A 121 1.04 8.72 -7.25
C SER A 121 0.29 9.29 -6.03
N VAL A 122 0.68 8.84 -4.83
CA VAL A 122 0.02 9.23 -3.58
C VAL A 122 1.04 9.75 -2.57
N SER A 123 0.64 10.76 -1.79
CA SER A 123 1.37 11.24 -0.62
C SER A 123 0.40 11.54 0.53
N MET A 124 0.93 11.86 1.71
CA MET A 124 0.14 12.53 2.73
C MET A 124 -0.15 13.97 2.29
N ARG A 125 -1.33 14.51 2.61
CA ARG A 125 -1.84 15.79 2.08
C ARG A 125 -0.87 16.97 2.12
N TYR A 126 -0.05 17.06 3.16
CA TYR A 126 0.92 18.15 3.37
C TYR A 126 2.36 17.74 3.04
N SER A 127 2.54 16.69 2.24
CA SER A 127 3.83 16.16 1.84
C SER A 127 4.10 16.40 0.36
N GLU A 128 5.32 16.90 0.09
CA GLU A 128 5.86 17.01 -1.27
C GLU A 128 6.50 15.71 -1.74
N VAL A 129 6.67 14.74 -0.85
CA VAL A 129 7.25 13.43 -1.14
C VAL A 129 6.14 12.48 -1.57
N TYR A 130 6.05 12.28 -2.88
CA TYR A 130 5.07 11.42 -3.52
C TYR A 130 5.63 10.03 -3.78
N SER A 131 4.77 9.00 -3.71
CA SER A 131 5.15 7.64 -4.07
C SER A 131 5.60 7.53 -5.53
N PRO A 132 6.30 6.46 -5.92
CA PRO A 132 6.33 6.06 -7.32
C PRO A 132 4.91 5.90 -7.85
N GLY A 133 4.71 6.26 -9.11
CA GLY A 133 3.44 6.19 -9.80
C GLY A 133 3.03 4.75 -10.01
N ILE A 134 1.80 4.44 -9.62
CA ILE A 134 1.14 3.16 -9.86
C ILE A 134 0.52 3.24 -11.25
N SER A 135 1.01 2.46 -12.22
CA SER A 135 0.40 2.41 -13.56
C SER A 135 -1.05 1.94 -13.45
N LEU A 136 -1.98 2.64 -14.09
CA LEU A 136 -3.39 2.26 -14.09
C LEU A 136 -3.61 0.92 -14.81
N LEU A 137 -2.82 0.65 -15.86
CA LEU A 137 -2.83 -0.62 -16.56
C LEU A 137 -2.31 -1.76 -15.68
N GLU A 138 -1.23 -1.52 -14.92
CA GLU A 138 -0.73 -2.51 -13.97
C GLU A 138 -1.73 -2.79 -12.85
N LEU A 139 -2.39 -1.74 -12.36
CA LEU A 139 -3.42 -1.85 -11.34
C LEU A 139 -4.65 -2.61 -11.83
N GLU A 140 -5.01 -2.50 -13.10
CA GLU A 140 -6.03 -3.36 -13.74
C GLU A 140 -5.62 -4.83 -13.77
N ASN A 141 -4.38 -5.11 -14.16
CA ASN A 141 -3.91 -6.48 -14.30
C ASN A 141 -3.71 -7.18 -12.96
N LYS A 142 -3.25 -6.45 -11.93
CA LYS A 142 -2.96 -7.02 -10.61
C LYS A 142 -4.12 -6.89 -9.62
N GLU A 143 -5.11 -6.06 -9.94
CA GLU A 143 -6.23 -5.62 -9.08
C GLU A 143 -5.85 -4.92 -7.78
N ARG A 144 -4.62 -5.13 -7.28
CA ARG A 144 -4.11 -4.60 -6.02
C ARG A 144 -2.61 -4.35 -6.10
N ILE A 145 -2.20 -3.17 -5.67
CA ILE A 145 -0.79 -2.77 -5.57
C ILE A 145 -0.58 -2.09 -4.20
N ASP A 146 0.50 -2.45 -3.51
CA ASP A 146 0.85 -1.79 -2.24
C ASP A 146 1.70 -0.55 -2.50
N VAL A 147 1.47 0.49 -1.70
CA VAL A 147 2.12 1.79 -1.89
C VAL A 147 2.38 2.46 -0.54
N LYS A 148 3.33 3.38 -0.50
CA LYS A 148 3.67 4.16 0.69
C LYS A 148 3.24 5.60 0.49
N ALA A 149 2.46 6.14 1.42
CA ALA A 149 2.14 7.57 1.47
C ALA A 149 3.08 8.24 2.48
N PHE A 150 4.03 9.03 1.98
CA PHE A 150 5.06 9.68 2.79
C PHE A 150 4.57 11.00 3.38
N LYS A 151 5.05 11.32 4.58
CA LYS A 151 5.05 12.67 5.17
C LYS A 151 6.36 13.37 4.84
N SER A 152 6.38 14.70 4.98
CA SER A 152 7.56 15.55 4.74
C SER A 152 8.74 15.21 5.66
N GLU A 153 8.47 14.68 6.85
CA GLU A 153 9.47 14.24 7.83
C GLU A 153 10.14 12.89 7.48
N GLY A 154 9.70 12.23 6.41
CA GLY A 154 10.26 10.95 5.95
C GLY A 154 9.61 9.73 6.60
N SER A 155 8.66 9.89 7.52
CA SER A 155 7.77 8.81 7.91
C SER A 155 6.72 8.53 6.82
N TYR A 156 6.06 7.38 6.90
CA TYR A 156 5.05 6.99 5.92
C TYR A 156 4.01 6.03 6.50
N TYR A 157 2.85 6.00 5.85
CA TYR A 157 1.87 4.95 6.04
C TYR A 157 1.90 3.99 4.85
N LYS A 158 1.78 2.70 5.15
CA LYS A 158 1.59 1.68 4.12
C LYS A 158 0.10 1.62 3.74
N LEU A 159 -0.17 1.71 2.45
CA LEU A 159 -1.49 1.61 1.86
C LEU A 159 -1.55 0.44 0.88
N SER A 160 -2.76 0.04 0.55
CA SER A 160 -3.07 -0.87 -0.54
C SER A 160 -4.01 -0.12 -1.48
N ALA A 161 -3.59 0.08 -2.73
CA ALA A 161 -4.43 0.58 -3.81
C ALA A 161 -5.12 -0.63 -4.46
N LEU A 162 -6.44 -0.55 -4.62
CA LEU A 162 -7.26 -1.61 -5.19
C LEU A 162 -8.05 -1.04 -6.35
N LEU A 163 -8.16 -1.81 -7.43
CA LEU A 163 -9.17 -1.55 -8.44
C LEU A 163 -10.43 -2.34 -8.12
N LYS A 164 -11.56 -1.64 -8.02
CA LYS A 164 -12.89 -2.25 -7.98
C LYS A 164 -13.70 -1.79 -9.15
N MET A 165 -14.39 -2.72 -9.79
CA MET A 165 -15.46 -2.43 -10.74
C MET A 165 -16.77 -2.35 -9.95
N THR A 166 -17.38 -1.16 -9.85
CA THR A 166 -18.70 -1.00 -9.21
C THR A 166 -19.85 -1.27 -10.18
N SER A 167 -19.56 -1.22 -11.48
CA SER A 167 -20.41 -1.56 -12.63
C SER A 167 -19.51 -1.88 -13.80
N ASP A 168 -20.04 -2.46 -14.88
CA ASP A 168 -19.38 -2.76 -16.15
C ASP A 168 -18.61 -1.55 -16.74
N ARG A 169 -18.94 -0.33 -16.30
CA ARG A 169 -18.43 0.92 -16.86
C ARG A 169 -17.81 1.88 -15.85
N THR A 170 -17.51 1.46 -14.61
CA THR A 170 -16.89 2.37 -13.63
C THR A 170 -15.78 1.69 -12.87
N LYS A 171 -14.57 2.25 -13.00
CA LYS A 171 -13.35 1.81 -12.34
C LYS A 171 -13.13 2.66 -11.11
N VAL A 172 -12.96 2.04 -9.95
CA VAL A 172 -12.73 2.71 -8.68
C VAL A 172 -11.37 2.31 -8.14
N VAL A 173 -10.44 3.27 -8.06
CA VAL A 173 -9.16 3.14 -7.37
C VAL A 173 -9.38 3.49 -5.91
N GLN A 174 -9.42 2.46 -5.08
CA GLN A 174 -9.63 2.57 -3.65
C GLN A 174 -8.31 2.46 -2.90
N PHE A 175 -7.97 3.47 -2.11
CA PHE A 175 -6.85 3.42 -1.16
C PHE A 175 -7.36 3.01 0.20
N GLN A 176 -6.79 1.95 0.76
CA GLN A 176 -7.07 1.51 2.14
C GLN A 176 -5.76 1.29 2.91
N PRO A 177 -5.77 1.25 4.24
CA PRO A 177 -4.60 0.95 5.03
C PRO A 177 -4.08 -0.45 4.70
N TYR A 178 -2.76 -0.62 4.65
CA TYR A 178 -2.16 -1.94 4.45
C TYR A 178 -2.36 -2.82 5.68
N THR A 179 -2.15 -2.26 6.88
CA THR A 179 -2.33 -2.98 8.15
C THR A 179 -3.06 -2.11 9.16
N MET A 180 -4.02 -2.70 9.84
CA MET A 180 -4.72 -2.08 10.98
C MET A 180 -4.47 -2.90 12.24
N PHE A 181 -4.13 -2.22 13.34
CA PHE A 181 -3.77 -2.85 14.60
C PHE A 181 -4.91 -2.72 15.61
N THR A 182 -5.29 -3.84 16.23
CA THR A 182 -6.36 -3.94 17.21
C THR A 182 -5.83 -4.55 18.50
N ASN A 183 -6.00 -3.85 19.63
CA ASN A 183 -5.63 -4.36 20.94
C ASN A 183 -6.80 -5.09 21.62
N ARG A 184 -6.64 -6.39 21.88
CA ARG A 184 -7.59 -7.23 22.65
C ARG A 184 -6.90 -7.91 23.84
N VAL A 185 -5.78 -7.37 24.31
CA VAL A 185 -5.02 -7.88 25.46
C VAL A 185 -5.73 -7.55 26.77
N GLY A 186 -6.48 -6.44 26.83
CA GLY A 186 -7.16 -5.96 28.03
C GLY A 186 -6.38 -4.88 28.79
N CYS A 187 -5.13 -4.60 28.41
CA CYS A 187 -4.32 -3.49 28.88
C CYS A 187 -3.65 -2.77 27.71
N SER A 188 -3.16 -1.54 27.94
CA SER A 188 -2.44 -0.77 26.93
C SER A 188 -1.15 -1.48 26.51
N LEU A 189 -0.88 -1.51 25.21
CA LEU A 189 0.39 -1.99 24.68
C LEU A 189 1.07 -0.89 23.87
N CYS A 190 2.39 -0.95 23.83
CA CYS A 190 3.24 -0.04 23.11
C CYS A 190 3.91 -0.78 21.95
N LEU A 191 3.80 -0.26 20.74
CA LEU A 191 4.50 -0.74 19.55
C LEU A 191 5.63 0.20 19.17
N GLN A 192 6.74 -0.38 18.73
CA GLN A 192 7.89 0.36 18.21
C GLN A 192 8.44 -0.34 16.98
N GLN A 193 8.79 0.43 15.97
CA GLN A 193 9.59 -0.09 14.85
C GLN A 193 11.04 -0.27 15.32
N CYS A 194 11.64 -1.42 15.00
CA CYS A 194 13.05 -1.68 15.29
C CYS A 194 13.94 -0.54 14.75
N ASP A 195 14.98 -0.21 15.52
CA ASP A 195 15.97 0.83 15.20
C ASP A 195 15.42 2.27 15.18
N THR A 196 14.22 2.48 15.75
CA THR A 196 13.61 3.81 15.92
C THR A 196 13.33 4.09 17.39
N GLN A 197 13.17 5.38 17.74
CA GLN A 197 12.77 5.79 19.08
C GLN A 197 11.26 6.08 19.19
N SER A 198 10.56 6.20 18.06
CA SER A 198 9.11 6.48 18.05
C SER A 198 8.32 5.30 18.58
N VAL A 199 7.37 5.58 19.46
CA VAL A 199 6.51 4.60 20.12
C VAL A 199 5.04 4.94 19.88
N VAL A 200 4.24 3.91 19.62
CA VAL A 200 2.79 4.03 19.41
C VAL A 200 2.07 3.23 20.46
N TRP A 201 1.32 3.91 21.32
CA TRP A 201 0.42 3.27 22.27
C TRP A 201 -0.86 2.84 21.58
N ILE A 202 -1.33 1.63 21.87
CA ILE A 202 -2.62 1.10 21.43
C ILE A 202 -3.38 0.69 22.68
N HIS A 203 -4.44 1.42 22.99
CA HIS A 203 -5.30 1.13 24.13
C HIS A 203 -6.37 0.10 23.76
N PRO A 204 -6.90 -0.69 24.71
CA PRO A 204 -7.95 -1.66 24.44
C PRO A 204 -9.24 -1.05 23.87
N THR A 205 -9.50 0.22 24.17
CA THR A 205 -10.67 0.99 23.70
C THR A 205 -10.44 1.69 22.37
N ASP A 206 -9.21 1.70 21.85
CA ASP A 206 -8.91 2.36 20.58
C ASP A 206 -9.62 1.63 19.42
N PRO A 207 -10.15 2.38 18.43
CA PRO A 207 -10.51 1.76 17.16
C PRO A 207 -9.25 1.18 16.48
N PRO A 208 -9.41 0.21 15.56
CA PRO A 208 -8.30 -0.26 14.74
C PRO A 208 -7.61 0.93 14.07
N LYS A 209 -6.28 0.99 14.11
CA LYS A 209 -5.52 2.12 13.56
C LYS A 209 -4.27 1.67 12.79
N PRO A 210 -3.83 2.44 11.78
CA PRO A 210 -2.61 2.12 11.05
C PRO A 210 -1.37 2.41 11.89
N PHE A 211 -0.23 1.87 11.45
CA PHE A 211 1.08 2.16 12.05
C PHE A 211 1.88 3.08 11.12
N GLU A 212 2.47 4.11 11.70
CA GLU A 212 3.34 5.04 11.02
C GLU A 212 4.78 4.52 11.02
N TRP A 213 5.28 4.19 9.84
CA TRP A 213 6.62 3.66 9.64
C TRP A 213 7.64 4.78 9.43
N GLN A 214 8.88 4.55 9.84
CA GLN A 214 9.99 5.46 9.64
C GLN A 214 10.87 4.95 8.49
N SER A 215 11.17 5.81 7.51
CA SER A 215 12.03 5.44 6.36
C SER A 215 13.50 5.24 6.73
N SER A 216 13.95 5.83 7.84
CA SER A 216 15.32 5.72 8.34
C SER A 216 15.66 4.32 8.88
N ALA A 217 14.64 3.55 9.26
CA ALA A 217 14.83 2.22 9.81
C ALA A 217 15.23 1.21 8.73
N LYS A 218 16.19 0.34 9.06
CA LYS A 218 16.75 -0.65 8.12
C LYS A 218 15.75 -1.76 7.78
N VAL A 219 14.84 -2.04 8.70
CA VAL A 219 13.90 -3.16 8.62
C VAL A 219 12.51 -2.76 9.09
N GLU A 220 11.50 -3.36 8.45
CA GLU A 220 10.09 -3.20 8.80
C GLU A 220 9.69 -4.28 9.83
N LEU A 221 10.40 -4.31 10.95
CA LEU A 221 10.11 -5.18 12.09
C LEU A 221 9.60 -4.36 13.26
N LEU A 222 8.67 -4.95 14.01
CA LEU A 222 8.09 -4.35 15.20
C LEU A 222 8.59 -5.06 16.46
N LYS A 223 8.67 -4.32 17.55
CA LYS A 223 8.72 -4.84 18.91
C LYS A 223 7.52 -4.29 19.67
N LEU A 224 7.07 -5.01 20.68
CA LEU A 224 6.00 -4.57 21.55
C LEU A 224 6.43 -4.60 23.01
N ARG A 225 5.77 -3.77 23.83
CA ARG A 225 5.94 -3.71 25.28
C ARG A 225 4.58 -3.50 25.95
N ILE A 226 4.45 -3.99 27.18
CA ILE A 226 3.35 -3.67 28.11
C ILE A 226 4.01 -3.12 29.37
N ASP A 227 3.34 -2.23 30.10
CA ASP A 227 3.87 -1.68 31.35
C ASP A 227 4.24 -2.80 32.35
N GLY A 228 5.42 -2.69 32.96
CA GLY A 228 6.00 -3.70 33.84
C GLY A 228 6.69 -4.86 33.11
N TYR A 229 6.78 -4.82 31.79
CA TYR A 229 7.48 -5.81 30.97
C TYR A 229 8.51 -5.17 30.04
N LYS A 230 9.56 -5.96 29.74
CA LYS A 230 10.61 -5.62 28.77
C LYS A 230 10.07 -5.70 27.34
N TRP A 231 10.77 -5.03 26.42
CA TRP A 231 10.50 -5.15 24.98
C TRP A 231 10.56 -6.60 24.50
N SER A 232 9.67 -6.96 23.60
CA SER A 232 9.65 -8.26 22.94
C SER A 232 10.84 -8.49 22.02
N THR A 233 11.02 -9.74 21.59
CA THR A 233 11.77 -10.03 20.36
C THR A 233 11.10 -9.38 19.15
N PRO A 234 11.86 -8.95 18.13
CA PRO A 234 11.30 -8.43 16.88
C PRO A 234 10.38 -9.41 16.17
N PHE A 235 9.33 -8.91 15.52
CA PHE A 235 8.43 -9.70 14.69
C PHE A 235 7.94 -8.90 13.46
N SER A 236 7.45 -9.61 12.45
CA SER A 236 6.89 -9.02 11.22
C SER A 236 5.39 -9.25 11.16
N VAL A 237 4.67 -8.34 10.50
CA VAL A 237 3.22 -8.46 10.25
C VAL A 237 2.89 -8.45 8.75
N SER A 238 3.87 -8.78 7.91
CA SER A 238 3.74 -8.74 6.44
C SER A 238 2.98 -9.92 5.84
N TYR A 239 2.72 -10.97 6.63
CA TYR A 239 2.09 -12.20 6.18
C TYR A 239 1.04 -12.66 7.17
N GLU A 240 0.00 -13.32 6.67
CA GLU A 240 -1.02 -13.95 7.51
C GLU A 240 -0.42 -15.07 8.35
N GLY A 241 -0.99 -15.23 9.55
CA GLY A 241 -0.57 -16.27 10.46
C GLY A 241 -0.78 -15.88 11.92
N VAL A 242 -0.39 -16.79 12.79
CA VAL A 242 -0.45 -16.57 14.23
C VAL A 242 0.96 -16.77 14.77
N MET A 243 1.42 -15.81 15.57
CA MET A 243 2.67 -15.92 16.30
C MET A 243 2.45 -15.72 17.79
N ARG A 244 3.38 -16.23 18.59
CA ARG A 244 3.41 -16.03 20.03
C ARG A 244 4.64 -15.22 20.38
N VAL A 245 4.44 -14.19 21.20
CA VAL A 245 5.51 -13.32 21.68
C VAL A 245 5.52 -13.39 23.20
N SER A 246 6.67 -13.75 23.75
CA SER A 246 6.90 -13.77 25.19
C SER A 246 7.46 -12.44 25.66
N LEU A 247 6.82 -11.84 26.66
CA LEU A 247 7.29 -10.66 27.37
C LEU A 247 7.84 -11.07 28.73
N LYS A 248 9.06 -10.64 29.03
CA LYS A 248 9.68 -10.85 30.34
C LYS A 248 9.34 -9.69 31.26
N LYS A 249 8.96 -9.98 32.50
CA LYS A 249 8.72 -8.95 33.51
C LYS A 249 10.01 -8.14 33.75
N ASP A 250 9.85 -6.88 34.14
CA ASP A 250 11.01 -6.03 34.46
C ASP A 250 11.75 -6.53 35.70
N VAL A 251 10.99 -7.00 36.70
CA VAL A 251 11.48 -7.56 37.97
C VAL A 251 10.94 -8.98 38.12
N GLY A 252 11.84 -9.95 38.33
CA GLY A 252 11.53 -11.38 38.46
C GLY A 252 11.58 -12.15 37.12
N ASP A 253 11.29 -13.46 37.19
CA ASP A 253 11.38 -14.40 36.07
C ASP A 253 10.03 -14.72 35.40
N GLU A 254 8.96 -14.04 35.83
CA GLU A 254 7.64 -14.22 35.24
C GLU A 254 7.62 -13.78 33.77
N THR A 255 6.92 -14.56 32.94
CA THR A 255 6.73 -14.25 31.53
C THR A 255 5.25 -14.22 31.17
N MET A 256 4.88 -13.27 30.32
CA MET A 256 3.55 -13.15 29.74
C MET A 256 3.63 -13.54 28.27
N GLN A 257 2.73 -14.41 27.82
CA GLN A 257 2.63 -14.76 26.40
C GLN A 257 1.48 -14.00 25.74
N LEU A 258 1.79 -13.32 24.65
CA LEU A 258 0.81 -12.70 23.77
C LEU A 258 0.67 -13.52 22.49
N ARG A 259 -0.58 -13.72 22.06
CA ARG A 259 -0.91 -14.23 20.74
C ARG A 259 -1.15 -13.05 19.81
N ILE A 260 -0.39 -12.99 18.73
CA ILE A 260 -0.54 -11.99 17.67
C ILE A 260 -1.08 -12.72 16.45
N ALA A 261 -2.29 -12.36 16.01
CA ALA A 261 -2.90 -12.90 14.80
C ALA A 261 -2.88 -11.86 13.70
N VAL A 262 -2.24 -12.19 12.57
CA VAL A 262 -2.30 -11.43 11.33
C VAL A 262 -3.28 -12.14 10.41
N ARG A 263 -4.38 -11.48 10.07
CA ARG A 263 -5.46 -12.03 9.22
C ARG A 263 -5.79 -11.07 8.09
N SER A 264 -6.49 -11.55 7.07
CA SER A 264 -7.06 -10.69 6.04
C SER A 264 -7.94 -9.60 6.67
N GLY A 265 -7.71 -8.33 6.29
CA GLY A 265 -8.47 -7.16 6.76
C GLY A 265 -9.83 -6.96 6.09
N ALA A 266 -10.26 -7.93 5.28
CA ALA A 266 -11.49 -7.91 4.49
C ALA A 266 -11.61 -6.63 3.65
N LYS A 267 -12.63 -5.79 3.93
CA LYS A 267 -12.92 -4.57 3.16
C LYS A 267 -12.23 -3.30 3.68
N LYS A 268 -11.63 -3.34 4.88
CA LYS A 268 -11.15 -2.12 5.57
C LYS A 268 -9.63 -1.98 5.53
N SER A 269 -8.91 -3.06 5.30
CA SER A 269 -7.46 -3.06 5.15
C SER A 269 -7.02 -4.34 4.42
N ARG A 270 -5.75 -4.40 3.98
CA ARG A 270 -5.19 -5.66 3.49
C ARG A 270 -5.04 -6.67 4.62
N PHE A 271 -4.48 -6.24 5.75
CA PHE A 271 -4.29 -7.06 6.95
C PHE A 271 -4.86 -6.40 8.20
N GLU A 272 -5.32 -7.24 9.12
CA GLU A 272 -5.65 -6.86 10.49
C GLU A 272 -4.75 -7.63 11.45
N VAL A 273 -4.10 -6.90 12.36
CA VAL A 273 -3.24 -7.44 13.40
C VAL A 273 -3.97 -7.33 14.73
N VAL A 274 -4.25 -8.48 15.34
CA VAL A 274 -4.98 -8.57 16.61
C VAL A 274 -4.06 -9.10 17.69
N PHE A 275 -3.83 -8.28 18.72
CA PHE A 275 -3.09 -8.67 19.92
C PHE A 275 -4.05 -9.26 20.96
N ARG A 276 -3.76 -10.44 21.50
CA ARG A 276 -4.53 -11.07 22.57
C ARG A 276 -3.60 -11.65 23.63
N LEU A 277 -4.07 -11.69 24.86
CA LEU A 277 -3.50 -12.60 25.87
C LEU A 277 -3.57 -14.03 25.34
N ASN A 278 -2.48 -14.79 25.51
CA ASN A 278 -2.51 -16.21 25.21
C ASN A 278 -3.24 -16.91 26.38
N SER A 279 -4.53 -17.17 26.24
CA SER A 279 -5.26 -17.98 27.21
C SER A 279 -4.80 -19.42 27.12
N LEU A 280 -4.49 -20.04 28.27
CA LEU A 280 -4.27 -21.49 28.37
C LEU A 280 -5.58 -22.28 28.15
N SER A 281 -6.74 -21.62 28.25
CA SER A 281 -8.04 -22.24 27.93
C SER A 281 -8.32 -22.17 26.43
N SER A 282 -8.12 -23.31 25.77
CA SER A 282 -8.88 -23.67 24.57
C SER A 282 -10.36 -23.84 24.95
N PRO A 283 -11.34 -23.48 24.09
CA PRO A 283 -12.75 -23.83 24.28
C PRO A 283 -13.08 -25.25 23.80
N TYR A 284 -12.07 -26.06 23.44
CA TYR A 284 -12.17 -27.48 23.16
C TYR A 284 -11.48 -28.27 24.26
#